data_AF-A0A937K427-F1
#
_entry.id   AF-A0A937K427-F1
#
_cell.length_a   1.000
_cell.length_b   1.000
_cell.length_c   1.000
_cell.angle_alpha   90.00
_cell.angle_beta   90.00
_cell.angle_gamma   90.00
#
_symmetry.space_group_name_H-M   'P 1'
#
loop_
_entity.id
_entity.type
_entity.pdbx_description
1 polymer ?
#
loop_
_entity_poly.entity_id
_entity_poly.type
_entity_poly.pdbx_seq_one_letter_code
_entity_poly.pdbx_strand_id
1 'polypeptide(L)'
;MPQLEEILKTSDKKCIRIVKQINEEYPIERYTVVRQLFYCSDCKNIIDKSILKVEFSEGISYEEEMFCSNCGSKLKKVIDYNEIKDIACPVCGLEALTYINNYSSWE
;
A
#
# COMPACT_ATOMS: atom_id res chain seq x y z
N MET A 1 -3.83 -11.93 -15.86
CA MET A 1 -3.05 -11.42 -14.72
C MET A 1 -2.03 -10.45 -15.28
N PRO A 2 -1.98 -9.18 -14.82
CA PRO A 2 -0.88 -8.30 -15.19
C PRO A 2 0.43 -8.94 -14.73
N GLN A 3 1.43 -8.92 -15.59
CA GLN A 3 2.72 -9.52 -15.28
C GLN A 3 3.38 -8.73 -14.14
N LEU A 4 4.12 -9.39 -13.26
CA LEU A 4 4.79 -8.72 -12.14
C LEU A 4 5.66 -7.56 -12.63
N GLU A 5 6.30 -7.71 -13.78
CA GLU A 5 7.10 -6.68 -14.43
C GLU A 5 6.27 -5.43 -14.79
N GLU A 6 4.99 -5.58 -15.13
CA GLU A 6 4.09 -4.45 -15.41
C GLU A 6 3.72 -3.72 -14.12
N ILE A 7 3.47 -4.46 -13.03
CA ILE A 7 3.16 -3.88 -11.72
C ILE A 7 4.38 -3.09 -11.21
N LEU A 8 5.56 -3.72 -11.24
CA LEU A 8 6.81 -3.10 -10.80
C LEU A 8 7.15 -1.82 -11.58
N LYS A 9 6.72 -1.65 -12.84
CA LYS A 9 6.91 -0.38 -13.58
C LYS A 9 6.17 0.81 -12.95
N THR A 10 5.12 0.53 -12.17
CA THR A 10 4.29 1.55 -11.51
C THR A 10 4.55 1.67 -10.01
N SER A 11 5.31 0.75 -9.42
CA SER A 11 5.74 0.75 -8.01
C SER A 11 6.86 1.76 -7.73
N ASP A 12 7.07 2.08 -6.45
CA ASP A 12 8.18 2.93 -6.01
C ASP A 12 9.56 2.31 -6.33
N LYS A 13 10.56 3.14 -6.65
CA LYS A 13 11.92 2.67 -6.97
C LYS A 13 12.56 1.85 -5.85
N LYS A 14 12.30 2.21 -4.59
CA LYS A 14 12.75 1.45 -3.42
C LYS A 14 12.11 0.07 -3.39
N CYS A 15 10.80 0.01 -3.67
CA CYS A 15 10.05 -1.25 -3.77
C CYS A 15 10.66 -2.17 -4.84
N ILE A 16 10.85 -1.67 -6.06
CA ILE A 16 11.44 -2.44 -7.17
C ILE A 16 12.82 -2.99 -6.78
N ARG A 17 13.66 -2.17 -6.16
CA ARG A 17 15.01 -2.58 -5.74
C ARG A 17 14.97 -3.70 -4.71
N ILE A 18 14.13 -3.57 -3.67
CA ILE A 18 14.03 -4.57 -2.60
C ILE A 18 13.50 -5.89 -3.17
N VAL A 19 12.42 -5.85 -3.96
CA VAL A 19 11.84 -7.06 -4.55
C VAL A 19 12.86 -7.79 -5.42
N LYS A 20 13.62 -7.07 -6.24
CA LYS A 20 14.68 -7.67 -7.07
C LYS A 20 15.78 -8.29 -6.23
N GLN A 21 16.24 -7.59 -5.19
CA GLN A 21 17.31 -8.08 -4.32
C GLN A 21 16.89 -9.36 -3.57
N ILE A 22 15.68 -9.43 -3.04
CA ILE A 22 15.20 -10.65 -2.37
C ILE A 22 15.05 -11.79 -3.38
N ASN A 23 14.54 -11.49 -4.58
CA ASN A 23 14.35 -12.48 -5.64
C ASN A 23 15.67 -13.08 -6.20
N GLU A 24 16.83 -12.48 -5.93
CA GLU A 24 18.13 -13.08 -6.29
C GLU A 24 18.45 -14.32 -5.45
N GLU A 25 18.00 -14.35 -4.19
CA GLU A 25 18.26 -15.45 -3.24
C GLU A 25 17.03 -16.33 -3.02
N TYR A 26 15.83 -15.73 -3.03
CA TYR A 26 14.57 -16.40 -2.70
C TYR A 26 13.56 -16.13 -3.82
N PRO A 27 13.26 -17.11 -4.70
CA PRO A 27 12.33 -16.91 -5.80
C PRO A 27 10.94 -16.45 -5.33
N ILE A 28 10.31 -15.56 -6.09
CA ILE A 28 8.92 -15.15 -5.87
C ILE A 28 7.98 -16.34 -6.10
N GLU A 29 7.13 -16.63 -5.12
CA GLU A 29 6.10 -17.67 -5.20
C GLU A 29 4.74 -17.06 -5.56
N ARG A 30 4.41 -15.92 -4.94
CA ARG A 30 3.11 -15.26 -5.09
C ARG A 30 3.26 -13.74 -4.96
N TYR A 31 2.37 -13.02 -5.63
CA TYR A 31 2.23 -11.58 -5.41
C TYR A 31 0.77 -11.16 -5.48
N THR A 32 0.43 -10.11 -4.74
CA THR A 32 -0.91 -9.54 -4.66
C THR A 32 -0.82 -8.02 -4.72
N VAL A 33 -1.75 -7.39 -5.42
CA VAL A 33 -1.91 -5.93 -5.38
C VAL A 33 -3.11 -5.60 -4.50
N VAL A 34 -2.89 -4.79 -3.47
CA VAL A 34 -3.92 -4.42 -2.49
C VAL A 34 -4.19 -2.93 -2.58
N ARG A 35 -5.41 -2.57 -2.99
CA ARG A 35 -5.94 -1.21 -2.87
C ARG A 35 -6.44 -0.99 -1.45
N GLN A 36 -5.81 -0.06 -0.75
CA GLN A 36 -6.08 0.20 0.66
C GLN A 36 -6.01 1.70 0.94
N LEU A 37 -6.80 2.15 1.92
CA LEU A 37 -6.67 3.48 2.47
C LEU A 37 -5.49 3.56 3.44
N PHE A 38 -4.74 4.64 3.32
CA PHE A 38 -3.62 5.00 4.17
C PHE A 38 -3.86 6.37 4.79
N TYR A 39 -3.46 6.57 6.04
CA TYR A 39 -3.55 7.87 6.69
C TYR A 39 -2.20 8.35 7.22
N CYS A 40 -1.97 9.65 7.10
CA CYS A 40 -0.85 10.33 7.71
C CYS A 40 -1.26 10.89 9.07
N SER A 41 -0.60 10.43 10.15
CA SER A 41 -0.89 10.92 11.50
C SER A 41 -0.53 12.40 11.70
N ASP A 42 0.46 12.90 10.97
CA ASP A 42 1.00 14.26 11.10
C ASP A 42 0.21 15.26 10.26
N CYS A 43 -0.03 14.94 8.97
CA CYS A 43 -0.76 15.82 8.05
C CYS A 43 -2.28 15.65 8.12
N LYS A 44 -2.79 14.69 8.89
CA LYS A 44 -4.23 14.33 8.95
C LYS A 44 -4.86 14.12 7.57
N ASN A 45 -4.11 13.49 6.67
CA ASN A 45 -4.55 13.24 5.30
C ASN A 45 -4.78 11.75 5.04
N ILE A 46 -5.76 11.43 4.21
CA ILE A 46 -6.10 10.07 3.78
C ILE A 46 -5.76 9.92 2.30
N ILE A 47 -5.17 8.79 1.94
CA ILE A 47 -4.72 8.46 0.59
C ILE A 47 -5.26 7.09 0.24
N ASP A 48 -5.94 6.99 -0.91
CA ASP A 48 -6.34 5.73 -1.53
C ASP A 48 -5.27 5.31 -2.55
N LYS A 49 -4.65 4.15 -2.34
CA LYS A 49 -3.59 3.67 -3.23
C LYS A 49 -3.49 2.14 -3.23
N SER A 50 -3.02 1.62 -4.35
CA SER A 50 -2.63 0.22 -4.47
C SER A 50 -1.17 0.02 -4.07
N ILE A 51 -0.90 -1.04 -3.31
CA ILE A 51 0.44 -1.46 -2.90
C ILE A 51 0.71 -2.91 -3.33
N LEU A 52 1.98 -3.22 -3.59
CA LEU A 52 2.43 -4.57 -3.89
C LEU A 52 2.75 -5.35 -2.60
N LYS A 53 2.24 -6.57 -2.51
CA LYS A 53 2.68 -7.61 -1.58
C LYS A 53 3.31 -8.75 -2.36
N VAL A 54 4.46 -9.23 -1.91
CA VAL A 54 5.19 -10.33 -2.55
C VAL A 54 5.56 -11.35 -1.49
N GLU A 55 5.26 -12.61 -1.76
CA GLU A 55 5.71 -13.78 -1.00
C GLU A 55 6.78 -14.49 -1.82
N PHE A 56 7.90 -14.76 -1.17
CA PHE A 56 9.05 -15.47 -1.69
C PHE A 56 9.15 -16.83 -0.99
N SER A 57 9.98 -17.72 -1.54
CA SER A 57 10.29 -19.00 -0.91
C SER A 57 10.79 -18.83 0.53
N GLU A 58 10.68 -19.89 1.34
CA GLU A 58 11.08 -19.90 2.75
C GLU A 58 10.27 -18.95 3.65
N GLY A 59 9.07 -18.56 3.21
CA GLY A 59 8.14 -17.74 3.99
C GLY A 59 8.57 -16.28 4.13
N ILE A 60 9.50 -15.82 3.30
CA ILE A 60 9.90 -14.41 3.26
C ILE A 60 8.79 -13.62 2.58
N SER A 61 8.40 -12.49 3.17
CA SER A 61 7.39 -11.61 2.59
C SER A 61 7.88 -10.17 2.54
N TYR A 62 7.52 -9.46 1.48
CA TYR A 62 7.70 -8.03 1.35
C TYR A 62 6.37 -7.35 1.08
N GLU A 63 6.16 -6.21 1.72
CA GLU A 63 5.02 -5.34 1.45
C GLU A 63 5.50 -3.91 1.21
N GLU A 64 5.00 -3.30 0.14
CA GLU A 64 5.35 -1.94 -0.23
C GLU A 64 4.94 -0.94 0.85
N GLU A 65 5.91 -0.16 1.32
CA GLU A 65 5.70 0.90 2.29
C GLU A 65 5.26 2.19 1.60
N MET A 66 4.35 2.91 2.24
CA MET A 66 3.84 4.18 1.75
C MET A 66 4.29 5.34 2.64
N PHE A 67 4.67 6.46 2.02
CA PHE A 67 5.14 7.66 2.71
C PHE A 67 4.32 8.88 2.28
N CYS A 68 4.07 9.80 3.22
CA CYS A 68 3.34 11.03 2.97
C CYS A 68 4.14 11.94 2.03
N SER A 69 3.55 12.39 0.93
CA SER A 69 4.18 13.34 0.01
C SER A 69 4.47 14.70 0.65
N ASN A 70 3.73 15.08 1.69
CA ASN A 70 3.82 16.42 2.29
C ASN A 70 4.88 16.48 3.41
N CYS A 71 4.96 15.46 4.26
CA CYS A 71 5.87 15.46 5.42
C CYS A 71 6.91 14.34 5.39
N GLY A 72 6.83 13.39 4.47
CA GLY A 72 7.74 12.24 4.40
C GLY A 72 7.47 11.15 5.46
N SER A 73 6.57 11.37 6.41
CA SER A 73 6.24 10.37 7.43
C SER A 73 5.63 9.11 6.81
N LYS A 74 5.98 7.95 7.38
CA LYS A 74 5.39 6.66 6.99
C LYS A 74 3.88 6.70 7.22
N LEU A 75 3.12 6.33 6.20
CA LEU A 75 1.67 6.23 6.30
C LEU A 75 1.26 4.96 7.03
N LYS A 76 0.18 5.05 7.79
CA LYS A 76 -0.45 3.91 8.44
C LYS A 76 -1.60 3.41 7.57
N LYS A 77 -1.73 2.10 7.48
CA LYS A 77 -2.91 1.47 6.87
C LYS A 77 -4.13 1.77 7.72
N VAL A 78 -5.24 2.12 7.07
CA VAL A 78 -6.54 2.18 7.72
C VAL A 78 -7.11 0.76 7.76
N ILE A 79 -7.30 0.24 8.96
CA ILE A 79 -7.88 -1.08 9.21
C ILE A 79 -9.30 -0.92 9.77
N ASP A 80 -9.52 0.11 10.57
CA ASP A 80 -10.82 0.47 11.14
C ASP A 80 -11.21 1.91 10.75
N TYR A 81 -12.50 2.13 10.42
CA TYR A 81 -13.03 3.46 10.16
C TYR A 81 -12.88 4.39 11.37
N ASN A 82 -12.84 3.84 12.60
CA ASN A 82 -12.60 4.62 13.82
C ASN A 82 -11.26 5.35 13.81
N GLU A 83 -10.28 4.90 13.03
CA GLU A 83 -8.98 5.57 12.88
C GLU A 83 -9.08 6.89 12.10
N ILE A 84 -10.15 7.06 11.32
CA ILE A 84 -10.31 8.16 10.36
C ILE A 84 -11.67 8.87 10.43
N LYS A 85 -12.54 8.50 11.37
CA LYS A 85 -13.91 9.03 11.50
C LYS A 85 -13.99 10.55 11.70
N ASP A 86 -12.92 11.17 12.19
CA ASP A 86 -12.83 12.61 12.45
C ASP A 86 -12.00 13.34 11.38
N ILE A 87 -11.62 12.64 10.31
CA ILE A 87 -10.83 13.20 9.20
C ILE A 87 -11.77 13.45 8.02
N ALA A 88 -11.75 14.68 7.52
CA ALA A 88 -12.52 15.07 6.35
C ALA A 88 -12.09 14.28 5.09
N CYS A 89 -13.07 13.99 4.23
CA CYS A 89 -12.85 13.27 2.98
C CYS A 89 -11.75 13.94 2.16
N PRO A 90 -10.73 13.19 1.68
CA PRO A 90 -9.61 13.77 0.94
C PRO A 90 -10.00 14.30 -0.44
N VAL A 91 -11.21 13.98 -0.93
CA VAL A 91 -11.72 14.45 -2.24
C VAL A 91 -12.53 15.73 -2.11
N CYS A 92 -13.47 15.80 -1.16
CA CYS A 92 -14.37 16.96 -1.03
C CYS A 92 -14.07 17.86 0.17
N GLY A 93 -13.35 17.38 1.19
CA GLY A 93 -13.00 18.15 2.39
C GLY A 93 -14.17 18.49 3.32
N LEU A 94 -15.37 17.99 3.06
CA LEU A 94 -16.58 18.37 3.81
C LEU A 94 -16.92 17.40 4.92
N GLU A 95 -17.10 16.12 4.58
CA GLU A 95 -17.61 15.09 5.49
C GLU A 95 -16.56 13.99 5.69
N ALA A 96 -16.59 13.33 6.85
CA ALA A 96 -15.75 12.18 7.10
C ALA A 96 -16.20 10.96 6.26
N LEU A 97 -15.27 10.02 6.03
CA LEU A 97 -15.60 8.76 5.38
C LEU A 97 -16.46 7.90 6.32
N THR A 98 -17.57 7.38 5.81
CA THR A 98 -18.54 6.58 6.58
C THR A 98 -18.33 5.07 6.43
N TYR A 99 -17.46 4.65 5.52
CA TYR A 99 -17.17 3.25 5.23
C TYR A 99 -15.78 3.11 4.59
N ILE A 100 -15.11 2.00 4.88
CA ILE A 100 -13.83 1.62 4.27
C ILE A 100 -13.94 0.25 3.62
N ASN A 101 -13.38 0.10 2.42
CA ASN A 101 -13.27 -1.19 1.75
C ASN A 101 -11.87 -1.33 1.17
N ASN A 102 -11.11 -2.29 1.70
CA ASN A 102 -9.79 -2.61 1.19
C ASN A 102 -9.95 -3.78 0.20
N TYR A 103 -9.51 -3.57 -1.03
CA TYR A 103 -9.66 -4.55 -2.11
C TYR A 103 -8.31 -5.16 -2.46
N SER A 104 -8.17 -6.47 -2.25
CA SER A 104 -7.05 -7.24 -2.76
C SER A 104 -7.43 -7.88 -4.09
N SER A 105 -6.66 -7.62 -5.14
CA SER A 105 -6.80 -8.36 -6.38
C SER A 105 -5.99 -9.67 -6.29
N TRP A 106 -6.74 -10.77 -6.11
CA TRP A 106 -6.50 -12.24 -6.20
C TRP A 106 -5.72 -12.99 -5.09
N GLU A 107 -6.35 -14.11 -4.66
CA GLU A 107 -5.79 -15.34 -4.07
C GLU A 107 -5.36 -16.34 -5.16
#